data_AF-A0A5E4X583-F1
#
_entry.id   AF-A0A5E4X583-F1
#
_cell.length_a   1.000
_cell.length_b   1.000
_cell.length_c   1.000
_cell.angle_alpha   90.00
_cell.angle_beta   90.00
_cell.angle_gamma   90.00
#
_symmetry.space_group_name_H-M   'P 1'
#
loop_
_entity.id
_entity.type
_entity.pdbx_description
1 polymer ?
#
loop_
_entity_poly.entity_id
_entity_poly.type
_entity_poly.pdbx_seq_one_letter_code
_entity_poly.pdbx_strand_id
1 'polypeptide(L)'
;MSDAFSRAFAVVINQYRSPRQYTVSVERASEMIAKNIGLFSDGFAGEGHLVVGLFEREADAWALAHRLQRTRTTMQALLQVPARAAPISPPELDPSE
;
A
#
# COMPACT_ATOMS: atom_id res chain seq x y z
N MET A 1 -1.38 -29.05 -0.91
CA MET A 1 -1.40 -27.65 -1.45
C MET A 1 -1.42 -27.75 -2.97
N SER A 2 -2.30 -27.01 -3.66
CA SER A 2 -2.45 -27.11 -5.13
C SER A 2 -1.15 -26.69 -5.85
N ASP A 3 -0.75 -27.40 -6.91
CA ASP A 3 0.46 -27.10 -7.72
C ASP A 3 0.44 -25.66 -8.28
N ALA A 4 -0.76 -25.11 -8.52
CA ALA A 4 -0.93 -23.72 -8.94
C ALA A 4 -0.46 -22.72 -7.88
N PHE A 5 -0.72 -22.99 -6.60
CA PHE A 5 -0.30 -22.12 -5.50
C PHE A 5 1.19 -22.22 -5.22
N SER A 6 1.79 -23.40 -5.44
CA SER A 6 3.23 -23.60 -5.30
C SER A 6 4.04 -22.78 -6.30
N ARG A 7 3.46 -22.46 -7.46
CA ARG A 7 4.12 -21.70 -8.55
C ARG A 7 3.75 -20.22 -8.57
N ALA A 8 2.66 -19.84 -7.90
CA ALA A 8 2.17 -18.48 -7.86
C ALA A 8 3.11 -17.53 -7.09
N PHE A 9 2.94 -16.24 -7.37
CA PHE A 9 3.60 -15.13 -6.72
C PHE A 9 2.59 -14.31 -5.94
N ALA A 10 2.96 -13.86 -4.76
CA ALA A 10 2.15 -13.02 -3.90
C ALA A 10 2.76 -11.62 -3.83
N VAL A 11 1.91 -10.60 -3.91
CA VAL A 11 2.29 -9.23 -3.52
C VAL A 11 1.90 -9.04 -2.07
N VAL A 12 2.89 -8.77 -1.23
CA VAL A 12 2.72 -8.64 0.22
C VAL A 12 3.08 -7.23 0.64
N ILE A 13 2.17 -6.58 1.36
CA ILE A 13 2.45 -5.34 2.07
C ILE A 13 2.98 -5.72 3.44
N ASN A 14 4.16 -5.25 3.80
CA ASN A 14 4.77 -5.53 5.10
C ASN A 14 4.80 -4.25 5.94
N GLN A 15 4.73 -4.44 7.27
CA GLN A 15 4.86 -3.37 8.26
C GLN A 15 3.89 -2.20 7.99
N TYR A 16 2.64 -2.50 7.62
CA TYR A 16 1.65 -1.45 7.38
C TYR A 16 1.39 -0.64 8.66
N ARG A 17 1.73 0.66 8.63
CA ARG A 17 1.43 1.62 9.71
C ARG A 17 0.45 2.69 9.26
N SER A 18 0.53 3.10 7.99
CA SER A 18 -0.36 4.07 7.37
C SER A 18 -0.24 4.00 5.84
N PRO A 19 -1.10 4.68 5.07
CA PRO A 19 -0.95 4.77 3.60
C PRO A 19 0.38 5.38 3.12
N ARG A 20 1.14 6.06 4.01
CA ARG A 20 2.47 6.60 3.70
C ARG A 20 3.60 5.65 4.10
N GLN A 21 3.32 4.71 5.01
CA GLN A 21 4.33 3.92 5.68
C GLN A 21 3.94 2.45 5.64
N TYR A 22 4.44 1.80 4.60
CA TYR A 22 4.44 0.36 4.41
C TYR A 22 5.54 0.00 3.42
N THR A 23 6.00 -1.24 3.42
CA THR A 23 6.87 -1.79 2.36
C THR A 23 6.09 -2.80 1.52
N VAL A 24 6.57 -3.08 0.32
CA VAL A 24 5.95 -4.04 -0.59
C VAL A 24 7.01 -5.02 -1.06
N SER A 25 6.75 -6.31 -0.93
CA SER A 25 7.55 -7.39 -1.49
C SER A 25 6.73 -8.22 -2.49
N VAL A 26 7.44 -8.84 -3.43
CA VAL A 26 6.92 -9.96 -4.22
C VAL A 26 7.59 -11.22 -3.70
N GLU A 27 6.80 -12.22 -3.36
CA GLU A 27 7.26 -13.46 -2.76
C GLU A 27 6.63 -14.66 -3.47
N ARG A 28 7.22 -15.85 -3.36
CA ARG A 28 6.51 -17.07 -3.75
C ARG A 28 5.30 -17.24 -2.84
N ALA A 29 4.16 -17.63 -3.40
CA ALA A 29 2.95 -17.78 -2.61
C ALA A 29 3.10 -18.88 -1.52
N SER A 30 3.92 -19.90 -1.77
CA SER A 30 4.29 -20.90 -0.77
C SER A 30 5.07 -20.30 0.42
N GLU A 31 6.04 -19.43 0.16
CA GLU A 31 6.81 -18.72 1.20
C GLU A 31 5.91 -17.78 2.01
N MET A 32 5.02 -17.05 1.32
CA MET A 32 4.04 -16.18 1.95
C MET A 32 3.10 -16.97 2.88
N ILE A 33 2.59 -18.13 2.42
CA ILE A 33 1.72 -18.99 3.24
C ILE A 33 2.49 -19.50 4.46
N ALA A 34 3.74 -19.94 4.29
CA ALA A 34 4.54 -20.41 5.41
C ALA A 34 4.73 -19.33 6.48
N LYS A 35 4.97 -18.07 6.09
CA LYS A 35 5.10 -16.92 7.00
C LYS A 35 3.77 -16.52 7.66
N ASN A 36 2.64 -16.81 7.02
CA ASN A 36 1.32 -16.38 7.47
C ASN A 36 0.41 -17.56 7.84
N ILE A 37 0.99 -18.72 8.18
CA ILE A 37 0.19 -19.92 8.41
C ILE A 37 -0.86 -19.71 9.51
N GLY A 38 -0.51 -18.99 10.59
CA GLY A 38 -1.43 -18.61 11.66
C GLY A 38 -2.60 -17.73 11.22
N LEU A 39 -2.42 -16.90 10.19
CA LEU A 39 -3.52 -16.14 9.59
C LEU A 39 -4.50 -17.07 8.88
N PHE A 40 -3.97 -18.04 8.13
CA PHE A 40 -4.78 -18.97 7.35
C PHE A 40 -5.39 -20.11 8.20
N SER A 41 -4.77 -20.50 9.32
CA SER A 41 -5.28 -21.52 10.23
C SER A 41 -6.22 -20.95 11.29
N ASP A 42 -5.79 -19.88 11.96
CA ASP A 42 -6.40 -19.40 13.21
C ASP A 42 -7.11 -18.05 13.04
N GLY A 43 -7.13 -17.50 11.83
CA GLY A 43 -7.74 -16.20 11.53
C GLY A 43 -6.99 -15.01 12.15
N PHE A 44 -5.77 -15.21 12.62
CA PHE A 44 -4.98 -14.22 13.34
C PHE A 44 -3.79 -13.75 12.50
N ALA A 45 -3.81 -12.49 12.06
CA ALA A 45 -2.66 -11.82 11.43
C ALA A 45 -1.69 -11.37 12.53
N GLY A 46 -0.78 -12.25 12.96
CA GLY A 46 0.20 -11.94 14.01
C GLY A 46 1.25 -10.90 13.63
N GLU A 47 1.42 -10.61 12.34
CA GLU A 47 2.35 -9.59 11.85
C GLU A 47 1.65 -8.65 10.87
N GLY A 48 2.20 -7.44 10.69
CA GLY A 48 1.68 -6.39 9.79
C GLY A 48 1.85 -6.69 8.30
N HIS A 49 1.60 -7.95 7.90
CA HIS A 49 1.67 -8.49 6.56
C HIS A 49 0.25 -8.58 5.98
N LEU A 50 -0.01 -7.89 4.86
CA LEU A 50 -1.28 -7.94 4.14
C LEU A 50 -1.03 -8.49 2.75
N VAL A 51 -1.68 -9.61 2.42
CA VAL A 51 -1.65 -10.19 1.07
C VAL A 51 -2.61 -9.38 0.18
N VAL A 52 -2.08 -8.81 -0.90
CA VAL A 52 -2.84 -7.89 -1.77
C VAL A 52 -3.24 -8.54 -3.08
N GLY A 53 -2.52 -9.57 -3.51
CA GLY A 53 -2.85 -10.29 -4.73
C GLY A 53 -1.99 -11.54 -4.94
N LEU A 54 -2.52 -12.43 -5.75
CA LEU A 54 -1.88 -13.66 -6.20
C LEU A 54 -1.80 -13.66 -7.72
N PHE A 55 -0.64 -14.02 -8.26
CA PHE A 55 -0.32 -13.91 -9.68
C PHE A 55 0.35 -15.18 -10.16
N GLU A 56 0.01 -15.62 -11.37
CA GLU A 56 0.71 -16.74 -12.00
C GLU A 56 2.10 -16.33 -12.51
N ARG A 57 2.25 -15.07 -12.93
CA ARG A 57 3.50 -14.54 -13.49
C ARG A 57 4.14 -13.52 -12.55
N GLU A 58 5.45 -13.66 -12.35
CA GLU A 58 6.24 -12.76 -11.51
C GLU A 58 6.18 -11.30 -11.99
N ALA A 59 6.21 -11.09 -13.30
CA ALA A 59 6.17 -9.76 -13.90
C ALA A 59 4.88 -9.00 -13.55
N ASP A 60 3.74 -9.69 -13.46
CA ASP A 60 2.47 -9.07 -13.09
C ASP A 60 2.44 -8.69 -11.61
N ALA A 61 3.00 -9.55 -10.75
CA ALA A 61 3.18 -9.24 -9.32
C ALA A 61 4.08 -8.01 -9.13
N TRP A 62 5.20 -7.93 -9.84
CA TRP A 62 6.08 -6.76 -9.82
C TRP A 62 5.41 -5.50 -10.37
N ALA A 63 4.60 -5.61 -11.42
CA ALA A 63 3.85 -4.48 -11.94
C ALA A 63 2.90 -3.88 -10.88
N LEU A 64 2.19 -4.73 -10.12
CA LEU A 64 1.36 -4.26 -9.00
C LEU A 64 2.23 -3.68 -7.88
N ALA A 65 3.32 -4.36 -7.48
CA ALA A 65 4.20 -3.88 -6.42
C ALA A 65 4.76 -2.47 -6.74
N HIS A 66 5.24 -2.24 -7.96
CA HIS A 66 5.71 -0.93 -8.41
C HIS A 66 4.58 0.11 -8.45
N ARG A 67 3.35 -0.29 -8.81
CA ARG A 67 2.19 0.62 -8.76
C ARG A 67 1.91 1.04 -7.32
N LEU A 68 1.89 0.11 -6.37
CA LEU A 68 1.68 0.39 -4.95
C LEU A 68 2.78 1.28 -4.38
N GLN A 69 4.05 1.04 -4.74
CA GLN A 69 5.17 1.89 -4.33
C GLN A 69 5.04 3.31 -4.87
N ARG A 70 4.67 3.48 -6.16
CA ARG A 70 4.42 4.81 -6.74
C ARG A 70 3.26 5.51 -6.05
N THR A 71 2.14 4.81 -5.80
CA THR A 71 0.99 5.36 -5.08
C THR A 71 1.39 5.84 -3.69
N ARG A 72 2.18 5.07 -2.93
CA ARG A 72 2.72 5.48 -1.63
C ARG A 72 3.49 6.80 -1.73
N THR A 73 4.41 6.90 -2.71
CA THR A 73 5.21 8.11 -2.94
C THR A 73 4.34 9.31 -3.29
N THR A 74 3.34 9.13 -4.16
CA THR A 74 2.38 10.19 -4.52
C THR A 74 1.55 10.63 -3.32
N MET A 75 1.04 9.69 -2.52
CA MET A 75 0.28 10.02 -1.30
C MET A 75 1.14 10.75 -0.27
N GLN A 76 2.41 10.35 -0.12
CA GLN A 76 3.35 11.05 0.74
C GLN A 76 3.53 12.52 0.29
N ALA A 77 3.69 12.76 -1.01
CA ALA A 77 3.80 14.11 -1.54
C ALA A 77 2.52 14.93 -1.30
N LEU A 78 1.34 14.38 -1.61
CA LEU A 78 0.06 15.06 -1.43
C LEU A 78 -0.21 15.44 0.03
N LEU A 79 0.13 14.56 0.97
CA LEU A 79 -0.08 14.78 2.40
C LEU A 79 1.01 15.66 3.04
N GLN A 80 2.10 15.96 2.32
CA GLN A 80 3.15 16.89 2.75
C GLN A 80 2.90 18.32 2.25
N VAL A 81 2.04 18.52 1.24
CA VAL A 81 1.64 19.87 0.83
C VAL A 81 0.89 20.49 2.00
N PRO A 82 1.42 21.55 2.65
CA PRO A 82 0.64 22.30 3.60
C PRO A 82 -0.57 22.82 2.83
N ALA A 83 -1.77 22.61 3.35
CA ALA A 83 -2.92 23.36 2.88
C ALA A 83 -2.55 24.84 3.07
N ARG A 84 -2.05 25.47 2.00
CA ARG A 84 -1.78 26.89 1.98
C ARG A 84 -3.17 27.49 2.04
N ALA A 85 -3.66 27.74 3.25
CA ALA A 85 -4.81 28.58 3.49
C ALA A 85 -4.50 29.87 2.73
N ALA A 86 -5.16 30.07 1.60
CA ALA A 86 -5.15 31.37 0.97
C ALA A 86 -5.65 32.34 2.04
N PRO A 87 -4.89 33.38 2.41
CA PRO A 87 -5.45 34.43 3.22
C PRO A 87 -6.58 35.02 2.39
N ILE A 88 -7.82 34.73 2.78
CA ILE A 88 -8.99 35.44 2.28
C ILE A 88 -8.90 36.80 2.96
N SER A 89 -8.13 37.72 2.38
CA SER A 89 -8.24 39.13 2.76
C SER A 89 -9.66 39.56 2.37
N PRO A 90 -10.48 40.07 3.32
CA PRO A 90 -11.77 40.63 2.96
C PRO A 90 -11.56 41.79 1.98
N PRO A 91 -12.46 41.99 1.00
CA PRO A 91 -12.37 43.12 0.10
C PRO A 91 -12.38 44.43 0.91
N GLU A 92 -11.42 45.30 0.63
CA GLU A 92 -11.34 46.64 1.18
C GLU A 92 -12.61 47.40 0.76
N LEU A 93 -13.46 47.75 1.74
CA LEU A 93 -14.59 48.63 1.53
C LEU A 93 -14.03 50.05 1.37
N ASP A 94 -14.04 50.56 0.14
CA ASP A 94 -13.71 51.95 -0.19
C ASP A 94 -14.66 52.89 0.57
N PRO A 95 -14.17 53.74 1.49
CA PRO A 95 -15.00 54.72 2.18
C PRO A 95 -15.09 55.98 1.30
N SER A 96 -15.90 55.92 0.25
CA SER A 96 -16.23 57.08 -0.58
C SER A 96 -17.74 57.14 -0.85
N GLU A 97 -18.51 57.64 0.11
CA GLU A 97 -19.74 58.46 -0.08
C GLU A 97 -19.98 59.37 1.14
#